data_AF-A0A815LH03-F1
#
_entry.id   AF-A0A815LH03-F1
#
_cell.length_a   1.000
_cell.length_b   1.000
_cell.length_c   1.000
_cell.angle_alpha   90.00
_cell.angle_beta   90.00
_cell.angle_gamma   90.00
#
_symmetry.space_group_name_H-M   'P 1'
#
loop_
_entity.id
_entity.type
_entity.pdbx_description
1 polymer ?
#
loop_
_entity_poly.entity_id
_entity_poly.type
_entity_poly.pdbx_seq_one_letter_code
_entity_poly.pdbx_strand_id
1 'polypeptide(L)'
;NTFPCKNKGDCQITLETRRNCMACRLAKCFNSGMQRDGLSTDEQKASKRRQIEENWSLALNSNSKTNEQEFQLSSSTFLDDLFTSIDTNILHTDFTYLLSPQPQQTLLSPEDLQRIETISLFYQNPVEFATRDGLPWDPSTHVRTVLQVFNSDSISVMRLLSFFKQIPEFNQLNVDDKVTLIKYNFISVFGINCALSYNTETNQIIESDSDVPANTQFFQILHGYNLFMQIKKIFISFINIAKYDRKIIQLTVIILIFTKGFSIANDHDEPILNDKMSVYRAQNYYTELLWKYMETMHGYEKAIKLFSKLIVHIISWQTIHEELRNNIVRILSPEDISELMPILKSILRIS
;
A
#
# COMPACT_ATOMS: atom_id res chain seq x y z
N ASN A 1 23.45 -15.75 21.40
CA ASN A 1 22.82 -16.06 22.71
C ASN A 1 22.38 -17.51 22.78
N THR A 2 23.11 -18.33 23.52
CA THR A 2 22.83 -19.76 23.76
C THR A 2 21.94 -19.91 24.99
N PHE A 3 20.72 -20.40 24.82
CA PHE A 3 19.83 -20.72 25.94
C PHE A 3 20.31 -22.01 26.63
N PRO A 4 20.57 -22.01 27.94
CA PRO A 4 21.01 -23.22 28.65
C PRO A 4 19.84 -24.19 28.86
N CYS A 5 20.04 -25.47 28.55
CA CYS A 5 19.09 -26.52 28.87
C CYS A 5 19.39 -27.12 30.26
N LYS A 6 18.38 -27.19 31.12
CA LYS A 6 18.50 -27.80 32.46
C LYS A 6 18.56 -29.35 32.41
N ASN A 7 18.00 -29.98 31.37
CA ASN A 7 17.97 -31.44 31.19
C ASN A 7 18.85 -31.92 30.02
N LYS A 8 20.06 -31.34 29.88
CA LYS A 8 21.09 -31.82 28.92
C LYS A 8 20.64 -31.96 27.44
N GLY A 9 19.63 -31.22 27.02
CA GLY A 9 19.18 -31.19 25.63
C GLY A 9 18.03 -32.14 25.27
N ASP A 10 17.49 -32.91 26.23
CA ASP A 10 16.51 -33.98 25.94
C ASP A 10 15.07 -33.66 26.41
N CYS A 11 14.71 -32.37 26.49
CA CYS A 11 13.34 -31.98 26.87
C CYS A 11 12.35 -32.34 25.76
N GLN A 12 11.31 -33.09 26.10
CA GLN A 12 10.17 -33.34 25.21
C GLN A 12 9.36 -32.06 24.98
N ILE A 13 9.14 -31.71 23.70
CA ILE A 13 8.43 -30.50 23.28
C ILE A 13 7.04 -30.87 22.73
N THR A 14 5.99 -30.62 23.52
CA THR A 14 4.57 -30.77 23.19
C THR A 14 3.86 -29.40 23.24
N LEU A 15 2.54 -29.37 22.96
CA LEU A 15 1.74 -28.12 23.05
C LEU A 15 1.82 -27.46 24.43
N GLU A 16 1.89 -28.27 25.49
CA GLU A 16 1.93 -27.84 26.88
C GLU A 16 3.36 -27.52 27.34
N THR A 17 4.34 -28.35 26.95
CA THR A 17 5.72 -28.25 27.48
C THR A 17 6.63 -27.33 26.66
N ARG A 18 6.19 -26.82 25.50
CA ARG A 18 7.01 -25.99 24.59
C ARG A 18 7.60 -24.73 25.21
N ARG A 19 7.03 -24.20 26.30
CA ARG A 19 7.56 -23.01 27.00
C ARG A 19 8.63 -23.35 28.05
N ASN A 20 8.77 -24.61 28.43
CA ASN A 20 9.61 -25.03 29.55
C ASN A 20 11.11 -25.04 29.23
N CYS A 21 11.48 -25.16 27.95
CA CYS A 21 12.88 -25.16 27.53
C CYS A 21 13.06 -24.50 26.17
N MET A 22 13.59 -23.28 26.15
CA MET A 22 13.85 -22.53 24.93
C MET A 22 14.95 -23.18 24.07
N ALA A 23 15.94 -23.81 24.69
CA ALA A 23 17.03 -24.51 24.01
C ALA A 23 16.55 -25.72 23.18
N CYS A 24 15.81 -26.65 23.80
CA CYS A 24 15.27 -27.83 23.12
C CYS A 24 14.17 -27.47 22.12
N ARG A 25 13.38 -26.42 22.39
CA ARG A 25 12.42 -25.90 21.40
C ARG A 25 13.12 -25.41 20.14
N LEU A 26 14.16 -24.59 20.29
CA LEU A 26 14.94 -24.06 19.16
C LEU A 26 15.65 -25.19 18.39
N ALA A 27 16.22 -26.18 19.09
CA ALA A 27 16.80 -27.36 18.46
C ALA A 27 15.78 -28.16 17.66
N LYS A 28 14.57 -28.38 18.19
CA LYS A 28 13.48 -29.05 17.48
C LYS A 28 13.03 -28.27 16.25
N CYS A 29 12.97 -26.94 16.32
CA CYS A 29 12.69 -26.06 15.17
C CYS A 29 13.68 -26.30 14.03
N PHE A 30 14.99 -26.29 14.31
CA PHE A 30 16.01 -26.55 13.28
C PHE A 30 15.98 -28.00 12.77
N ASN A 31 15.78 -28.99 13.64
CA ASN A 31 15.63 -30.40 13.23
C ASN A 31 14.37 -30.63 12.38
N SER A 32 13.34 -29.79 12.52
CA SER A 32 12.13 -29.82 11.69
C SER A 32 12.30 -29.07 10.36
N GLY A 33 13.52 -28.64 10.02
CA GLY A 33 13.85 -28.02 8.74
C GLY A 33 13.82 -26.48 8.71
N MET A 34 13.63 -25.80 9.85
CA MET A 34 13.81 -24.35 9.88
C MET A 34 15.28 -24.00 9.63
N GLN A 35 15.56 -23.13 8.66
CA GLN A 35 16.92 -22.68 8.40
C GLN A 35 17.38 -21.66 9.44
N ARG A 36 18.61 -21.82 9.95
CA ARG A 36 19.26 -20.84 10.85
C ARG A 36 19.38 -19.47 10.18
N ASP A 37 19.53 -19.47 8.85
CA ASP A 37 19.85 -18.31 8.02
C ASP A 37 18.59 -17.57 7.51
N GLY A 38 17.40 -17.96 7.96
CA GLY A 38 16.15 -17.24 7.65
C GLY A 38 16.01 -15.87 8.33
N LEU A 39 16.91 -15.56 9.26
CA LEU A 39 17.08 -14.24 9.87
C LEU A 39 18.41 -13.67 9.36
N SER A 40 18.35 -12.74 8.41
CA SER A 40 19.54 -12.01 7.99
C SER A 40 20.21 -11.40 9.23
N THR A 41 21.51 -11.64 9.41
CA THR A 41 22.26 -11.03 10.51
C THR A 41 22.21 -9.50 10.35
N ASP A 42 22.36 -8.76 11.45
CA ASP A 42 22.38 -7.29 11.39
C ASP A 42 23.49 -6.79 10.44
N GLU A 43 24.59 -7.53 10.34
CA GLU A 43 25.67 -7.29 9.38
C GLU A 43 25.23 -7.51 7.92
N GLN A 44 24.48 -8.57 7.62
CA GLN A 44 23.93 -8.83 6.28
C GLN A 44 22.90 -7.77 5.87
N LYS A 45 22.03 -7.35 6.80
CA LYS A 45 21.08 -6.26 6.56
C LYS A 45 21.80 -4.94 6.29
N ALA A 46 22.80 -4.60 7.11
CA ALA A 46 23.62 -3.41 6.92
C ALA A 46 24.39 -3.43 5.58
N SER A 47 24.94 -4.59 5.19
CA SER A 47 25.61 -4.75 3.89
C SER A 47 24.64 -4.56 2.72
N LYS A 48 23.46 -5.20 2.76
CA LYS A 48 22.43 -5.03 1.73
C LYS A 48 21.94 -3.58 1.65
N ARG A 49 21.78 -2.90 2.79
CA ARG A 49 21.41 -1.48 2.84
C ARG A 49 22.49 -0.60 2.19
N ARG A 50 23.76 -0.77 2.56
CA ARG A 50 24.87 -0.01 1.95
C ARG A 50 24.89 -0.20 0.43
N GLN A 51 24.70 -1.43 -0.05
CA GLN A 51 24.60 -1.69 -1.49
C GLN A 51 23.42 -0.95 -2.14
N ILE A 52 22.25 -0.89 -1.49
CA ILE A 52 21.09 -0.15 -2.00
C ILE A 52 21.39 1.36 -2.08
N GLU A 53 21.95 1.94 -1.01
CA GLU A 53 22.29 3.37 -0.95
C GLU A 53 23.42 3.72 -1.92
N GLU A 54 24.44 2.87 -2.07
CA GLU A 54 25.52 3.03 -3.06
C GLU A 54 24.96 2.95 -4.48
N ASN A 55 24.18 1.92 -4.81
CA ASN A 55 23.56 1.77 -6.13
C ASN A 55 22.66 2.95 -6.47
N TRP A 56 21.92 3.47 -5.49
CA TRP A 56 21.09 4.65 -5.68
C TRP A 56 21.93 5.92 -5.86
N SER A 57 23.00 6.10 -5.08
CA SER A 57 23.91 7.24 -5.26
C SER A 57 24.58 7.24 -6.64
N LEU A 58 24.95 6.06 -7.16
CA LEU A 58 25.49 5.89 -8.50
C LEU A 58 24.46 6.25 -9.57
N ALA A 59 23.21 5.81 -9.40
CA ALA A 59 22.10 6.15 -10.28
C ALA A 59 21.81 7.66 -10.33
N LEU A 60 21.91 8.36 -9.20
CA LEU A 60 21.78 9.83 -9.16
C LEU A 60 22.93 10.52 -9.90
N ASN A 61 24.15 9.99 -9.78
CA ASN A 61 25.34 10.55 -10.42
C ASN A 61 25.45 10.23 -11.92
N SER A 62 24.83 9.16 -12.41
CA SER A 62 24.76 8.88 -13.85
C SER A 62 23.81 9.85 -14.57
N ASN A 63 22.74 10.30 -13.90
CA ASN A 63 21.77 11.25 -14.46
C ASN A 63 22.30 12.70 -14.52
N SER A 64 23.39 13.02 -13.80
CA SER A 64 24.01 14.36 -13.79
C SER A 64 25.19 14.53 -14.77
N LYS A 65 25.60 13.47 -15.48
CA LYS A 65 26.75 13.51 -16.42
C LYS A 65 26.38 13.52 -17.91
N THR A 66 25.10 13.61 -18.26
CA THR A 66 24.64 13.80 -19.65
C THR A 66 24.52 15.29 -19.97
N ASN A 67 25.30 15.75 -20.96
CA ASN A 67 25.34 17.13 -21.45
C ASN A 67 23.96 17.66 -21.89
N GLU A 68 23.72 18.95 -21.65
CA GLU A 68 22.49 19.74 -21.88
C GLU A 68 22.01 19.87 -23.34
N GLN A 69 22.37 18.96 -24.26
CA GLN A 69 21.94 19.04 -25.68
C GLN A 69 21.27 17.78 -26.24
N GLU A 70 20.96 16.78 -25.42
CA GLU A 70 20.10 15.64 -25.79
C GLU A 70 18.97 15.39 -24.76
N PHE A 71 18.40 16.48 -24.20
CA PHE A 71 17.24 16.40 -23.29
C PHE A 71 15.92 16.09 -24.01
N GLN A 72 15.92 15.03 -24.82
CA GLN A 72 14.69 14.36 -25.30
C GLN A 72 14.75 12.83 -25.27
N LEU A 73 15.85 12.19 -24.86
CA LEU A 73 15.91 10.72 -24.83
C LEU A 73 16.75 10.25 -23.62
N SER A 74 16.07 9.90 -22.51
CA SER A 74 16.50 8.95 -21.45
C SER A 74 15.95 9.25 -20.04
N SER A 75 14.94 10.10 -19.88
CA SER A 75 14.03 9.99 -18.72
C SER A 75 13.04 8.88 -19.01
N SER A 76 13.42 7.60 -18.87
CA SER A 76 12.46 6.49 -18.92
C SER A 76 11.60 6.57 -17.65
N THR A 77 10.56 7.39 -17.73
CA THR A 77 9.65 7.60 -16.62
C THR A 77 8.75 6.37 -16.47
N PHE A 78 8.17 6.21 -15.27
CA PHE A 78 7.46 5.02 -14.80
C PHE A 78 6.51 4.35 -15.82
N LEU A 79 5.99 5.08 -16.82
CA LEU A 79 5.06 4.57 -17.84
C LEU A 79 5.55 4.57 -19.30
N ASP A 80 6.72 5.15 -19.62
CA ASP A 80 7.11 5.41 -21.03
C ASP A 80 7.34 4.11 -21.82
N ASP A 81 7.95 3.11 -21.20
CA ASP A 81 8.19 1.79 -21.83
C ASP A 81 6.91 0.94 -22.00
N LEU A 82 5.80 1.35 -21.39
CA LEU A 82 4.57 0.55 -21.35
C LEU A 82 3.49 1.05 -22.31
N PHE A 83 3.40 2.36 -22.56
CA PHE A 83 2.45 2.89 -23.55
C PHE A 83 2.82 2.54 -25.00
N THR A 84 4.06 2.16 -25.26
CA THR A 84 4.51 1.63 -26.56
C THR A 84 4.19 0.15 -26.77
N SER A 85 3.83 -0.60 -25.71
CA SER A 85 3.64 -2.06 -25.76
C SER A 85 2.27 -2.56 -25.27
N ILE A 86 1.43 -1.68 -24.70
CA ILE A 86 0.03 -2.01 -24.43
C ILE A 86 -0.78 -1.76 -25.70
N ASP A 87 -1.24 -2.84 -26.31
CA ASP A 87 -2.39 -2.85 -27.21
C ASP A 87 -3.55 -2.04 -26.60
N THR A 88 -3.77 -0.85 -27.13
CA THR A 88 -4.97 -0.02 -26.90
C THR A 88 -6.27 -0.74 -27.32
N ASN A 89 -6.14 -1.93 -27.91
CA ASN A 89 -7.23 -2.83 -28.27
C ASN A 89 -8.02 -3.42 -27.08
N ILE A 90 -7.55 -3.31 -25.82
CA ILE A 90 -8.36 -3.73 -24.65
C ILE A 90 -9.42 -2.67 -24.26
N LEU A 91 -9.28 -1.43 -24.75
CA LEU A 91 -10.30 -0.38 -24.60
C LEU A 91 -11.25 -0.26 -25.80
N HIS A 92 -10.88 -0.86 -26.94
CA HIS A 92 -11.68 -0.89 -28.17
C HIS A 92 -12.15 -2.31 -28.51
N THR A 93 -12.98 -2.90 -27.67
CA THR A 93 -14.03 -3.78 -28.23
C THR A 93 -15.18 -2.87 -28.63
N ASP A 94 -15.23 -2.56 -29.92
CA ASP A 94 -16.36 -1.90 -30.58
C ASP A 94 -17.65 -2.67 -30.25
N PHE A 95 -18.50 -2.08 -29.41
CA PHE A 95 -19.89 -2.52 -29.21
C PHE A 95 -20.85 -1.48 -29.82
N THR A 96 -20.51 -0.97 -31.01
CA THR A 96 -21.33 -0.03 -31.78
C THR A 96 -22.67 -0.61 -32.26
N TYR A 97 -22.99 -1.87 -31.92
CA TYR A 97 -24.21 -2.55 -32.35
C TYR A 97 -25.22 -2.89 -31.25
N LEU A 98 -25.02 -2.48 -30.00
CA LEU A 98 -26.02 -2.74 -28.95
C LEU A 98 -26.42 -1.48 -28.19
N LEU A 99 -27.70 -1.11 -28.43
CA LEU A 99 -28.66 -0.46 -27.53
C LEU A 99 -28.95 1.03 -27.78
N SER A 100 -30.18 1.24 -28.24
CA SER A 100 -30.98 2.43 -27.97
C SER A 100 -30.93 2.83 -26.48
N PRO A 101 -30.94 4.13 -26.15
CA PRO A 101 -31.01 4.57 -24.76
C PRO A 101 -32.36 4.18 -24.14
N GLN A 102 -32.34 3.16 -23.28
CA GLN A 102 -33.45 2.91 -22.35
C GLN A 102 -33.27 3.85 -21.14
N PRO A 103 -34.33 4.47 -20.61
CA PRO A 103 -34.24 5.30 -19.42
C PRO A 103 -33.91 4.39 -18.21
N GLN A 104 -32.63 4.30 -17.85
CA GLN A 104 -32.22 3.59 -16.64
C GLN A 104 -32.67 4.40 -15.43
N GLN A 105 -33.56 3.82 -14.61
CA GLN A 105 -33.84 4.34 -13.27
C GLN A 105 -32.52 4.35 -12.49
N THR A 106 -32.09 5.54 -12.07
CA THR A 106 -30.87 5.70 -11.26
C THR A 106 -31.01 4.93 -9.95
N LEU A 107 -30.11 3.97 -9.70
CA LEU A 107 -30.04 3.20 -8.45
C LEU A 107 -29.54 4.02 -7.26
N LEU A 108 -28.87 5.15 -7.54
CA LEU A 108 -28.40 6.08 -6.53
C LEU A 108 -29.55 6.94 -6.00
N SER A 109 -29.72 6.93 -4.69
CA SER A 109 -30.55 7.92 -4.01
C SER A 109 -29.85 9.29 -3.96
N PRO A 110 -30.58 10.40 -3.71
CA PRO A 110 -29.96 11.71 -3.48
C PRO A 110 -28.94 11.69 -2.32
N GLU A 111 -29.20 10.89 -1.28
CA GLU A 111 -28.30 10.70 -0.15
C GLU A 111 -27.00 9.97 -0.58
N ASP A 112 -27.11 8.96 -1.45
CA ASP A 112 -25.95 8.25 -2.00
C ASP A 112 -25.05 9.21 -2.80
N LEU A 113 -25.64 10.04 -3.66
CA LEU A 113 -24.90 11.05 -4.43
C LEU A 113 -24.21 12.06 -3.51
N GLN A 114 -24.94 12.58 -2.52
CA GLN A 114 -24.37 13.49 -1.53
C GLN A 114 -23.21 12.84 -0.78
N ARG A 115 -23.34 11.55 -0.43
CA ARG A 115 -22.28 10.79 0.22
C ARG A 115 -21.02 10.71 -0.62
N ILE A 116 -21.16 10.37 -1.89
CA ILE A 116 -20.04 10.23 -2.83
C ILE A 116 -19.35 11.57 -3.08
N GLU A 117 -20.11 12.65 -3.23
CA GLU A 117 -19.52 13.99 -3.37
C GLU A 117 -18.79 14.43 -2.10
N THR A 118 -19.36 14.15 -0.93
CA THR A 118 -18.71 14.44 0.35
C THR A 118 -17.37 13.71 0.48
N ILE A 119 -17.30 12.43 0.11
CA ILE A 119 -16.06 11.64 0.10
C ILE A 119 -15.03 12.25 -0.85
N SER A 120 -15.47 12.67 -2.03
CA SER A 120 -14.60 13.31 -3.03
C SER A 120 -14.02 14.63 -2.50
N LEU A 121 -14.81 15.42 -1.77
CA LEU A 121 -14.38 16.66 -1.14
C LEU A 121 -13.34 16.41 -0.03
N PHE A 122 -13.50 15.37 0.79
CA PHE A 122 -12.52 15.02 1.83
C PHE A 122 -11.13 14.73 1.25
N TYR A 123 -11.06 14.17 0.04
CA TYR A 123 -9.81 13.94 -0.70
C TYR A 123 -9.17 15.21 -1.26
N GLN A 124 -9.96 16.23 -1.55
CA GLN A 124 -9.49 17.48 -2.15
C GLN A 124 -8.90 18.47 -1.13
N ASN A 125 -8.95 18.14 0.16
CA ASN A 125 -8.46 19.04 1.21
C ASN A 125 -7.18 18.49 1.91
N PRO A 126 -6.08 18.20 1.20
CA PRO A 126 -4.93 17.47 1.74
C PRO A 126 -4.04 18.26 2.73
N VAL A 127 -4.20 19.58 2.85
CA VAL A 127 -3.25 20.44 3.60
C VAL A 127 -3.74 20.83 5.00
N GLU A 128 -5.04 21.09 5.19
CA GLU A 128 -5.61 21.44 6.51
C GLU A 128 -5.47 20.29 7.53
N PHE A 129 -5.31 19.06 7.07
CA PHE A 129 -5.28 17.87 7.92
C PHE A 129 -3.89 17.48 8.41
N ALA A 130 -2.84 17.63 7.58
CA ALA A 130 -1.46 17.30 7.97
C ALA A 130 -0.87 18.32 8.96
N THR A 131 -1.32 19.58 8.88
CA THR A 131 -0.87 20.68 9.76
C THR A 131 -1.43 20.59 11.19
N ARG A 132 -2.61 19.98 11.40
CA ARG A 132 -3.20 19.79 12.74
C ARG A 132 -2.44 18.82 13.63
N ASP A 133 -1.77 17.82 13.04
CA ASP A 133 -1.08 16.76 13.78
C ASP A 133 0.44 17.06 13.99
N GLY A 134 0.89 18.28 13.66
CA GLY A 134 2.17 18.83 14.13
C GLY A 134 3.44 18.25 13.49
N LEU A 135 3.39 17.81 12.23
CA LEU A 135 4.57 17.26 11.53
C LEU A 135 5.60 18.36 11.17
N PRO A 136 6.86 18.25 11.62
CA PRO A 136 7.96 19.10 11.20
C PRO A 136 8.67 18.43 10.03
N TRP A 137 8.08 18.39 8.83
CA TRP A 137 8.79 17.93 7.66
C TRP A 137 8.95 19.05 6.65
N ASP A 138 10.21 19.34 6.31
CA ASP A 138 10.60 20.36 5.36
C ASP A 138 10.58 19.78 3.93
N PRO A 139 9.69 20.28 3.06
CA PRO A 139 9.59 19.85 1.67
C PRO A 139 10.86 20.05 0.83
N SER A 140 11.84 20.80 1.32
CA SER A 140 13.13 21.01 0.65
C SER A 140 14.19 19.91 0.94
N THR A 141 13.85 18.91 1.76
CA THR A 141 14.81 17.87 2.15
C THR A 141 15.15 16.98 0.95
N HIS A 142 16.38 17.11 0.43
CA HIS A 142 16.91 16.17 -0.55
C HIS A 142 17.05 14.79 0.10
N VAL A 143 16.15 13.88 -0.27
CA VAL A 143 16.12 12.53 0.26
C VAL A 143 17.27 11.71 -0.35
N ARG A 144 18.19 11.25 0.50
CA ARG A 144 19.43 10.56 0.11
C ARG A 144 19.63 9.21 0.78
N THR A 145 18.86 8.92 1.82
CA THR A 145 18.95 7.66 2.59
C THR A 145 17.63 6.93 2.58
N VAL A 146 17.67 5.61 2.79
CA VAL A 146 16.47 4.77 2.86
C VAL A 146 15.48 5.28 3.92
N LEU A 147 15.99 5.69 5.09
CA LEU A 147 15.19 6.24 6.18
C LEU A 147 14.48 7.54 5.80
N GLN A 148 15.16 8.44 5.09
CA GLN A 148 14.58 9.72 4.65
C GLN A 148 13.42 9.50 3.67
N VAL A 149 13.50 8.50 2.77
CA VAL A 149 12.40 8.13 1.86
C VAL A 149 11.17 7.70 2.65
N PHE A 150 11.34 6.78 3.60
CA PHE A 150 10.20 6.32 4.39
C PHE A 150 9.62 7.45 5.25
N ASN A 151 10.46 8.26 5.88
CA ASN A 151 9.99 9.37 6.70
C ASN A 151 9.29 10.46 5.86
N SER A 152 9.63 10.68 4.58
CA SER A 152 8.86 11.58 3.71
C SER A 152 7.44 11.08 3.43
N ASP A 153 7.23 9.76 3.36
CA ASP A 153 5.90 9.17 3.15
C ASP A 153 4.95 9.39 4.35
N SER A 154 5.48 9.79 5.51
CA SER A 154 4.68 10.03 6.72
C SER A 154 3.58 11.06 6.52
N ILE A 155 3.81 12.09 5.69
CA ILE A 155 2.81 13.12 5.40
C ILE A 155 1.64 12.51 4.64
N SER A 156 1.90 11.80 3.55
CA SER A 156 0.88 11.09 2.77
C SER A 156 0.11 10.08 3.61
N VAL A 157 0.81 9.35 4.49
CA VAL A 157 0.18 8.47 5.49
C VAL A 157 -0.78 9.24 6.40
N MET A 158 -0.38 10.39 6.92
CA MET A 158 -1.22 11.20 7.80
C MET A 158 -2.42 11.82 7.08
N ARG A 159 -2.26 12.25 5.83
CA ARG A 159 -3.36 12.75 4.98
C ARG A 159 -4.41 11.65 4.77
N LEU A 160 -3.99 10.44 4.40
CA LEU A 160 -4.91 9.31 4.24
C LEU A 160 -5.57 8.89 5.56
N LEU A 161 -4.83 8.92 6.68
CA LEU A 161 -5.42 8.64 7.99
C LEU A 161 -6.48 9.68 8.37
N SER A 162 -6.23 10.96 8.11
CA SER A 162 -7.19 12.03 8.36
C SER A 162 -8.43 11.92 7.46
N PHE A 163 -8.26 11.48 6.21
CA PHE A 163 -9.38 11.11 5.36
C PHE A 163 -10.26 10.05 6.02
N PHE A 164 -9.69 8.95 6.52
CA PHE A 164 -10.48 7.92 7.22
C PHE A 164 -11.15 8.43 8.50
N LYS A 165 -10.50 9.32 9.26
CA LYS A 165 -11.11 9.95 10.45
C LYS A 165 -12.37 10.77 10.12
N GLN A 166 -12.51 11.27 8.89
CA GLN A 166 -13.69 12.00 8.44
C GLN A 166 -14.83 11.08 8.00
N ILE A 167 -14.58 9.78 7.82
CA ILE A 167 -15.62 8.81 7.48
C ILE A 167 -16.47 8.51 8.73
N PRO A 168 -17.77 8.86 8.76
CA PRO A 168 -18.67 8.65 9.90
C PRO A 168 -18.59 7.25 10.51
N GLU A 169 -18.68 6.20 9.69
CA GLU A 169 -18.68 4.82 10.16
C GLU A 169 -17.34 4.44 10.78
N PHE A 170 -16.23 4.96 10.24
CA PHE A 170 -14.90 4.73 10.79
C PHE A 170 -14.76 5.45 12.13
N ASN A 171 -15.22 6.71 12.21
CA ASN A 171 -15.14 7.52 13.40
C ASN A 171 -16.04 7.02 14.54
N GLN A 172 -17.12 6.30 14.24
CA GLN A 172 -18.00 5.70 15.25
C GLN A 172 -17.47 4.39 15.85
N LEU A 173 -16.49 3.74 15.22
CA LEU A 173 -15.87 2.53 15.77
C LEU A 173 -15.19 2.80 17.11
N ASN A 174 -15.14 1.77 17.96
CA ASN A 174 -14.32 1.81 19.18
C ASN A 174 -12.83 1.92 18.84
N VAL A 175 -12.05 2.43 19.78
CA VAL A 175 -10.64 2.79 19.57
C VAL A 175 -9.79 1.56 19.23
N ASP A 176 -10.03 0.42 19.88
CA ASP A 176 -9.26 -0.81 19.64
C ASP A 176 -9.49 -1.36 18.22
N ASP A 177 -10.73 -1.30 17.73
CA ASP A 177 -11.05 -1.73 16.36
C ASP A 177 -10.44 -0.79 15.32
N LYS A 178 -10.48 0.53 15.56
CA LYS A 178 -9.76 1.50 14.70
C LYS A 178 -8.27 1.19 14.62
N VAL A 179 -7.63 0.96 15.77
CA VAL A 179 -6.20 0.62 15.85
C VAL A 179 -5.93 -0.68 15.12
N THR A 180 -6.80 -1.68 15.27
CA THR A 180 -6.67 -2.96 14.57
C THR A 180 -6.79 -2.77 13.05
N LEU A 181 -7.83 -2.11 12.55
CA LEU A 181 -7.99 -1.88 11.10
C LEU A 181 -6.81 -1.08 10.52
N ILE A 182 -6.36 -0.02 11.21
CA ILE A 182 -5.19 0.76 10.77
C ILE A 182 -3.93 -0.13 10.74
N LYS A 183 -3.64 -0.84 11.83
CA LYS A 183 -2.40 -1.60 11.97
C LYS A 183 -2.28 -2.73 10.93
N TYR A 184 -3.39 -3.36 10.55
CA TYR A 184 -3.36 -4.53 9.68
C TYR A 184 -3.69 -4.21 8.21
N ASN A 185 -4.54 -3.21 7.93
CA ASN A 185 -4.97 -2.93 6.56
C ASN A 185 -4.29 -1.69 5.95
N PHE A 186 -3.93 -0.70 6.77
CA PHE A 186 -3.62 0.65 6.28
C PHE A 186 -2.49 0.69 5.25
N ILE A 187 -1.36 0.02 5.51
CA ILE A 187 -0.21 0.08 4.61
C ILE A 187 -0.54 -0.51 3.22
N SER A 188 -1.36 -1.58 3.19
CA SER A 188 -1.82 -2.19 1.94
C SER A 188 -2.77 -1.25 1.20
N VAL A 189 -3.65 -0.57 1.93
CA VAL A 189 -4.59 0.42 1.38
C VAL A 189 -3.85 1.66 0.87
N PHE A 190 -2.83 2.11 1.59
CA PHE A 190 -1.98 3.24 1.24
C PHE A 190 -1.34 3.05 -0.13
N GLY A 191 -0.79 1.87 -0.41
CA GLY A 191 -0.20 1.60 -1.72
C GLY A 191 -1.21 1.65 -2.88
N ILE A 192 -2.49 1.30 -2.68
CA ILE A 192 -3.54 1.50 -3.70
C ILE A 192 -3.91 2.98 -3.80
N ASN A 193 -4.00 3.68 -2.67
CA ASN A 193 -4.32 5.11 -2.62
C ASN A 193 -3.32 5.96 -3.42
N CYS A 194 -2.03 5.58 -3.48
CA CYS A 194 -1.03 6.25 -4.30
C CYS A 194 -1.41 6.37 -5.79
N ALA A 195 -2.30 5.52 -6.31
CA ALA A 195 -2.80 5.63 -7.68
C ALA A 195 -3.60 6.93 -7.92
N LEU A 196 -4.22 7.49 -6.88
CA LEU A 196 -4.92 8.78 -6.94
C LEU A 196 -3.96 9.97 -7.02
N SER A 197 -2.70 9.79 -6.58
CA SER A 197 -1.66 10.81 -6.55
C SER A 197 -0.78 10.80 -7.80
N TYR A 198 -1.09 9.95 -8.79
CA TYR A 198 -0.34 9.89 -10.03
C TYR A 198 -0.69 11.08 -10.94
N ASN A 199 0.30 11.90 -11.29
CA ASN A 199 0.20 13.01 -12.22
C ASN A 199 0.64 12.57 -13.63
N THR A 200 -0.24 12.76 -14.62
CA THR A 200 0.02 12.40 -16.02
C THR A 200 1.02 13.28 -16.73
N GLU A 201 1.09 14.55 -16.38
CA GLU A 201 1.92 15.55 -17.03
C GLU A 201 3.38 15.41 -16.60
N THR A 202 3.60 15.17 -15.30
CA THR A 202 4.94 15.03 -14.74
C THR A 202 5.42 13.57 -14.66
N ASN A 203 4.54 12.59 -14.86
CA ASN A 203 4.79 11.16 -14.63
C ASN A 203 5.34 10.86 -13.23
N GLN A 204 4.84 11.60 -12.24
CA GLN A 204 5.24 11.50 -10.84
C GLN A 204 4.04 11.15 -9.96
N ILE A 205 4.34 10.52 -8.82
CA ILE A 205 3.35 10.29 -7.77
C ILE A 205 3.61 11.36 -6.70
N ILE A 206 2.75 12.37 -6.65
CA ILE A 206 2.77 13.50 -5.71
C ILE A 206 1.34 13.91 -5.36
N GLU A 207 1.08 14.25 -4.09
CA GLU A 207 -0.23 14.78 -3.67
C GLU A 207 -0.26 16.31 -3.65
N SER A 208 0.90 16.94 -3.44
CA SER A 208 1.13 18.38 -3.44
C SER A 208 2.47 18.71 -4.10
N ASP A 209 2.59 19.90 -4.69
CA ASP A 209 3.83 20.38 -5.32
C ASP A 209 5.02 20.49 -4.35
N SER A 210 4.74 20.50 -3.05
CA SER A 210 5.77 20.49 -2.01
C SER A 210 6.22 19.08 -1.61
N ASP A 211 5.52 18.03 -2.03
CA ASP A 211 5.89 16.67 -1.64
C ASP A 211 7.13 16.19 -2.40
N VAL A 212 7.92 15.31 -1.78
CA VAL A 212 8.99 14.60 -2.48
C VAL A 212 8.36 13.56 -3.41
N PRO A 213 8.63 13.60 -4.73
CA PRO A 213 8.08 12.63 -5.67
C PRO A 213 8.54 11.21 -5.37
N ALA A 214 7.65 10.23 -5.56
CA ALA A 214 8.02 8.83 -5.44
C ALA A 214 9.14 8.46 -6.43
N ASN A 215 10.28 8.01 -5.89
CA ASN A 215 11.44 7.67 -6.70
C ASN A 215 11.33 6.22 -7.20
N THR A 216 10.92 6.07 -8.47
CA THR A 216 10.74 4.76 -9.12
C THR A 216 12.03 3.94 -9.16
N GLN A 217 13.17 4.58 -9.39
CA GLN A 217 14.47 3.92 -9.46
C GLN A 217 14.90 3.39 -8.09
N PHE A 218 14.73 4.20 -7.05
CA PHE A 218 14.94 3.77 -5.67
C PHE A 218 14.03 2.58 -5.32
N PHE A 219 12.75 2.67 -5.68
CA PHE A 219 11.77 1.61 -5.43
C PHE A 219 12.16 0.29 -6.12
N GLN A 220 12.66 0.36 -7.36
CA GLN A 220 13.22 -0.79 -8.08
C GLN A 220 14.48 -1.36 -7.40
N ILE A 221 15.41 -0.52 -6.94
CA ILE A 221 16.62 -0.96 -6.24
C ILE A 221 16.25 -1.63 -4.91
N LEU A 222 15.29 -1.06 -4.17
CA LEU A 222 14.83 -1.53 -2.87
C LEU A 222 14.19 -2.93 -2.95
N HIS A 223 13.33 -3.14 -3.94
CA HIS A 223 12.54 -4.38 -4.08
C HIS A 223 13.13 -5.40 -5.05
N GLY A 224 14.07 -5.00 -5.89
CA GLY A 224 14.59 -5.80 -6.99
C GLY A 224 13.66 -5.79 -8.22
N TYR A 225 14.26 -6.03 -9.39
CA TYR A 225 13.58 -5.88 -10.68
C TYR A 225 12.31 -6.74 -10.83
N ASN A 226 12.35 -8.02 -10.43
CA ASN A 226 11.22 -8.93 -10.65
C ASN A 226 9.97 -8.53 -9.84
N LEU A 227 10.16 -8.19 -8.56
CA LEU A 227 9.06 -7.74 -7.69
C LEU A 227 8.55 -6.37 -8.15
N PHE A 228 9.48 -5.47 -8.50
CA PHE A 228 9.16 -4.17 -9.07
C PHE A 228 8.26 -4.26 -10.31
N MET A 229 8.58 -5.15 -11.27
CA MET A 229 7.78 -5.31 -12.48
C MET A 229 6.36 -5.86 -12.20
N GLN A 230 6.23 -6.76 -11.23
CA GLN A 230 4.92 -7.27 -10.80
C GLN A 230 4.09 -6.16 -10.15
N ILE A 231 4.68 -5.38 -9.24
CA ILE A 231 4.05 -4.22 -8.60
C ILE A 231 3.61 -3.22 -9.67
N LYS A 232 4.52 -2.85 -10.58
CA LYS A 232 4.26 -1.91 -11.67
C LYS A 232 3.05 -2.33 -12.49
N LYS A 233 2.95 -3.60 -12.90
CA LYS A 233 1.81 -4.12 -13.68
C LYS A 233 0.47 -3.94 -12.96
N ILE A 234 0.42 -4.23 -11.66
CA ILE A 234 -0.81 -4.09 -10.86
C ILE A 234 -1.14 -2.62 -10.65
N PHE A 235 -0.16 -1.83 -10.23
CA PHE A 235 -0.34 -0.43 -9.88
C PHE A 235 -0.82 0.41 -11.07
N ILE A 236 -0.35 0.12 -12.28
CA ILE A 236 -0.81 0.76 -13.52
C ILE A 236 -2.30 0.51 -13.77
N SER A 237 -2.80 -0.66 -13.37
CA SER A 237 -4.23 -0.95 -13.50
C SER A 237 -5.06 -0.07 -12.56
N PHE A 238 -4.59 0.19 -11.33
CA PHE A 238 -5.23 1.15 -10.44
C PHE A 238 -5.13 2.59 -10.94
N ILE A 239 -3.99 3.01 -11.50
CA ILE A 239 -3.83 4.33 -12.13
C ILE A 239 -4.84 4.50 -13.27
N ASN A 240 -4.99 3.50 -14.13
CA ASN A 240 -5.93 3.57 -15.25
C ASN A 240 -7.38 3.67 -14.78
N ILE A 241 -7.75 2.98 -13.69
CA ILE A 241 -9.08 3.13 -13.08
C ILE A 241 -9.23 4.53 -12.48
N ALA A 242 -8.23 5.03 -11.74
CA ALA A 242 -8.25 6.37 -11.14
C ALA A 242 -8.35 7.49 -12.19
N LYS A 243 -7.66 7.36 -13.33
CA LYS A 243 -7.75 8.29 -14.46
C LYS A 243 -9.13 8.26 -15.12
N TYR A 244 -9.72 7.07 -15.22
CA TYR A 244 -11.05 6.92 -15.79
C TYR A 244 -12.11 7.51 -14.88
N ASP A 245 -12.07 7.16 -13.59
CA ASP A 245 -12.94 7.70 -12.56
C ASP A 245 -12.31 7.54 -11.18
N ARG A 246 -11.95 8.67 -10.56
CA ARG A 246 -11.29 8.72 -9.25
C ARG A 246 -12.18 8.19 -8.13
N LYS A 247 -13.50 8.38 -8.22
CA LYS A 247 -14.45 8.02 -7.15
C LYS A 247 -14.50 6.51 -6.94
N ILE A 248 -14.20 5.71 -7.97
CA ILE A 248 -14.07 4.25 -7.87
C ILE A 248 -12.96 3.89 -6.87
N ILE A 249 -11.75 4.45 -7.02
CA ILE A 249 -10.64 4.14 -6.11
C ILE A 249 -10.90 4.72 -4.72
N GLN A 250 -11.48 5.92 -4.60
CA GLN A 250 -11.84 6.52 -3.31
C GLN A 250 -12.81 5.65 -2.50
N LEU A 251 -13.87 5.12 -3.14
CA LEU A 251 -14.79 4.19 -2.48
C LEU A 251 -14.11 2.85 -2.19
N THR A 252 -13.27 2.36 -3.11
CA THR A 252 -12.51 1.12 -2.93
C THR A 252 -11.64 1.17 -1.67
N VAL A 253 -10.85 2.21 -1.46
CA VAL A 253 -9.96 2.28 -0.30
C VAL A 253 -10.73 2.38 1.03
N ILE A 254 -11.94 2.95 1.05
CA ILE A 254 -12.85 2.89 2.20
C ILE A 254 -13.29 1.44 2.44
N ILE A 255 -13.73 0.71 1.41
CA ILE A 255 -14.12 -0.70 1.54
C ILE A 255 -12.95 -1.53 2.12
N LEU A 256 -11.74 -1.29 1.62
CA LEU A 256 -10.56 -2.04 2.01
C LEU A 256 -10.11 -1.77 3.45
N ILE A 257 -10.23 -0.53 3.96
CA ILE A 257 -9.90 -0.28 5.38
C ILE A 257 -10.83 -1.05 6.33
N PHE A 258 -12.11 -1.22 5.97
CA PHE A 258 -13.08 -2.03 6.73
C PHE A 258 -13.02 -3.54 6.44
N THR A 259 -12.12 -4.00 5.56
CA THR A 259 -12.00 -5.43 5.23
C THR A 259 -11.06 -6.11 6.21
N LYS A 260 -11.61 -6.76 7.25
CA LYS A 260 -10.82 -7.56 8.20
C LYS A 260 -9.98 -8.63 7.47
N GLY A 261 -8.71 -8.80 7.83
CA GLY A 261 -7.83 -9.75 7.16
C GLY A 261 -7.41 -9.36 5.74
N PHE A 262 -7.52 -8.07 5.37
CA PHE A 262 -7.12 -7.62 4.03
C PHE A 262 -5.63 -7.89 3.76
N SER A 263 -4.76 -7.68 4.76
CA SER A 263 -3.36 -8.10 4.66
C SER A 263 -3.25 -9.60 4.96
N ILE A 264 -2.78 -10.39 3.99
CA ILE A 264 -2.59 -11.86 4.08
C ILE A 264 -1.49 -12.26 5.11
N ALA A 265 -0.86 -11.29 5.78
CA ALA A 265 0.17 -11.53 6.78
C ALA A 265 -0.33 -12.43 7.91
N ASN A 266 0.06 -13.71 7.88
CA ASN A 266 -0.15 -14.73 8.91
C ASN A 266 -1.26 -14.36 9.91
N ASP A 267 -2.50 -14.67 9.54
CA ASP A 267 -3.79 -14.40 10.24
C ASP A 267 -3.83 -14.82 11.74
N HIS A 268 -2.74 -15.42 12.24
CA HIS A 268 -2.55 -15.78 13.64
C HIS A 268 -2.36 -14.57 14.57
N ASP A 269 -1.95 -13.41 14.05
CA ASP A 269 -1.63 -12.24 14.87
C ASP A 269 -2.67 -11.11 14.79
N GLU A 270 -3.67 -11.16 13.88
CA GLU A 270 -4.71 -10.12 13.82
C GLU A 270 -5.74 -10.30 14.96
N PRO A 271 -5.91 -9.31 15.84
CA PRO A 271 -6.88 -9.37 16.92
C PRO A 271 -8.31 -9.59 16.42
N ILE A 272 -9.10 -10.20 17.30
CA ILE A 272 -10.55 -10.26 17.14
C ILE A 272 -11.09 -8.86 17.39
N LEU A 273 -11.79 -8.30 16.41
CA LEU A 273 -12.49 -7.02 16.59
C LEU A 273 -13.57 -7.15 17.67
N ASN A 274 -13.71 -6.09 18.47
CA ASN A 274 -14.72 -5.96 19.52
C ASN A 274 -16.14 -5.86 18.92
N ASP A 275 -16.34 -4.99 17.92
CA ASP A 275 -17.59 -4.83 17.19
C ASP A 275 -17.40 -5.11 15.70
N LYS A 276 -17.24 -6.40 15.38
CA LYS A 276 -17.16 -6.91 14.01
C LYS A 276 -18.38 -6.49 13.17
N MET A 277 -19.56 -6.39 13.77
CA MET A 277 -20.80 -6.18 13.04
C MET A 277 -20.84 -4.77 12.44
N SER A 278 -20.44 -3.75 13.21
CA SER A 278 -20.35 -2.38 12.70
C SER A 278 -19.33 -2.26 11.56
N VAL A 279 -18.19 -2.95 11.65
CA VAL A 279 -17.18 -3.00 10.58
C VAL A 279 -17.75 -3.65 9.31
N TYR A 280 -18.41 -4.80 9.42
CA TYR A 280 -19.02 -5.47 8.26
C TYR A 280 -20.15 -4.66 7.63
N ARG A 281 -20.99 -4.00 8.45
CA ARG A 281 -22.06 -3.13 7.93
C ARG A 281 -21.51 -1.94 7.18
N ALA A 282 -20.46 -1.31 7.69
CA ALA A 282 -19.78 -0.22 7.00
C ALA A 282 -19.18 -0.69 5.67
N GLN A 283 -18.44 -1.80 5.68
CA GLN A 283 -17.87 -2.39 4.46
C GLN A 283 -18.96 -2.70 3.41
N ASN A 284 -20.06 -3.34 3.82
CA ASN A 284 -21.16 -3.69 2.92
C ASN A 284 -21.83 -2.44 2.33
N TYR A 285 -22.10 -1.43 3.16
CA TYR A 285 -22.66 -0.16 2.72
C TYR A 285 -21.84 0.48 1.59
N TYR A 286 -20.51 0.59 1.78
CA TYR A 286 -19.64 1.17 0.76
C TYR A 286 -19.48 0.30 -0.48
N THR A 287 -19.58 -1.03 -0.34
CA THR A 287 -19.54 -1.97 -1.46
C THR A 287 -20.78 -1.82 -2.34
N GLU A 288 -21.97 -1.72 -1.73
CA GLU A 288 -23.21 -1.44 -2.44
C GLU A 288 -23.20 -0.05 -3.07
N LEU A 289 -22.70 0.96 -2.36
CA LEU A 289 -22.56 2.32 -2.87
C LEU A 289 -21.65 2.37 -4.11
N LEU A 290 -20.51 1.66 -4.08
CA LEU A 290 -19.61 1.52 -5.23
C LEU A 290 -20.31 0.85 -6.40
N TRP A 291 -21.04 -0.24 -6.16
CA TRP A 291 -21.78 -0.93 -7.24
C TRP A 291 -22.82 -0.01 -7.89
N LYS A 292 -23.70 0.60 -7.07
CA LYS A 292 -24.73 1.54 -7.55
C LYS A 292 -24.11 2.69 -8.33
N TYR A 293 -22.98 3.22 -7.86
CA TYR A 293 -22.24 4.29 -8.52
C TYR A 293 -21.76 3.86 -9.90
N MET A 294 -21.07 2.73 -9.99
CA MET A 294 -20.50 2.25 -11.24
C MET A 294 -21.59 1.91 -12.27
N GLU A 295 -22.68 1.27 -11.83
CA GLU A 295 -23.82 0.96 -12.68
C GLU A 295 -24.49 2.23 -13.22
N THR A 296 -24.73 3.21 -12.35
CA THR A 296 -25.41 4.45 -12.73
C THR A 296 -24.55 5.34 -13.63
N MET A 297 -23.24 5.44 -13.35
CA MET A 297 -22.34 6.37 -14.06
C MET A 297 -21.70 5.79 -15.32
N HIS A 298 -21.59 4.46 -15.42
CA HIS A 298 -20.88 3.81 -16.52
C HIS A 298 -21.72 2.80 -17.29
N GLY A 299 -22.94 2.51 -16.82
CA GLY A 299 -23.81 1.47 -17.37
C GLY A 299 -23.42 0.08 -16.87
N TYR A 300 -24.44 -0.78 -16.76
CA TYR A 300 -24.36 -2.12 -16.18
C TYR A 300 -23.21 -2.99 -16.72
N GLU A 301 -23.04 -3.10 -18.04
CA GLU A 301 -22.00 -3.95 -18.63
C GLU A 301 -20.58 -3.48 -18.29
N LYS A 302 -20.35 -2.16 -18.32
CA LYS A 302 -19.05 -1.59 -18.00
C LYS A 302 -18.77 -1.66 -16.50
N ALA A 303 -19.80 -1.47 -15.68
CA ALA A 303 -19.73 -1.65 -14.23
C ALA A 303 -19.24 -3.06 -13.85
N ILE A 304 -19.83 -4.11 -14.45
CA ILE A 304 -19.39 -5.51 -14.24
C ILE A 304 -17.90 -5.67 -14.56
N LYS A 305 -17.46 -5.17 -15.72
CA LYS A 305 -16.06 -5.30 -16.17
C LYS A 305 -15.12 -4.57 -15.24
N LEU A 306 -15.44 -3.33 -14.87
CA LEU A 306 -14.62 -2.51 -13.97
C LEU A 306 -14.56 -3.14 -12.57
N PHE A 307 -15.68 -3.61 -12.02
CA PHE A 307 -15.75 -4.22 -10.69
C PHE A 307 -14.98 -5.55 -10.63
N SER A 308 -15.13 -6.40 -11.64
CA SER A 308 -14.38 -7.65 -11.76
C SER A 308 -12.87 -7.39 -11.85
N LYS A 309 -12.48 -6.41 -12.68
CA LYS A 309 -11.08 -6.00 -12.83
C LYS A 309 -10.51 -5.47 -11.52
N LEU A 310 -11.28 -4.65 -10.80
CA LEU A 310 -10.92 -4.12 -9.49
C LEU A 310 -10.64 -5.25 -8.49
N ILE A 311 -11.54 -6.24 -8.38
CA ILE A 311 -11.35 -7.41 -7.49
C ILE A 311 -10.07 -8.17 -7.83
N VAL A 312 -9.84 -8.49 -9.10
CA VAL A 312 -8.64 -9.23 -9.54
C VAL A 312 -7.36 -8.48 -9.16
N HIS A 313 -7.32 -7.17 -9.38
CA HIS A 313 -6.14 -6.36 -9.02
C HIS A 313 -5.97 -6.20 -7.51
N ILE A 314 -7.06 -6.11 -6.74
CA ILE A 314 -7.02 -6.10 -5.28
C ILE A 314 -6.41 -7.39 -4.75
N ILE A 315 -6.87 -8.56 -5.21
CA ILE A 315 -6.34 -9.86 -4.78
C ILE A 315 -4.85 -10.01 -5.16
N SER A 316 -4.51 -9.60 -6.37
CA SER A 316 -3.12 -9.60 -6.84
C SER A 316 -2.24 -8.69 -5.97
N TRP A 317 -2.74 -7.51 -5.60
CA TRP A 317 -2.08 -6.57 -4.72
C TRP A 317 -1.87 -7.14 -3.32
N GLN A 318 -2.89 -7.76 -2.73
CA GLN A 318 -2.80 -8.39 -1.41
C GLN A 318 -1.67 -9.42 -1.32
N THR A 319 -1.48 -10.20 -2.40
CA THR A 319 -0.45 -11.25 -2.47
C THR A 319 0.97 -10.66 -2.48
N ILE A 320 1.18 -9.60 -3.26
CA ILE A 320 2.50 -8.98 -3.44
C ILE A 320 2.86 -8.00 -2.31
N HIS A 321 1.86 -7.31 -1.77
CA HIS A 321 2.08 -6.30 -0.73
C HIS A 321 2.74 -6.88 0.54
N GLU A 322 2.46 -8.15 0.85
CA GLU A 322 3.13 -8.85 1.95
C GLU A 322 4.65 -8.91 1.76
N GLU A 323 5.10 -9.30 0.58
CA GLU A 323 6.52 -9.34 0.22
C GLU A 323 7.15 -7.95 0.25
N LEU A 324 6.40 -6.94 -0.21
CA LEU A 324 6.78 -5.53 -0.21
C LEU A 324 7.07 -5.04 1.21
N ARG A 325 6.14 -5.26 2.16
CA ARG A 325 6.34 -4.92 3.57
C ARG A 325 7.52 -5.67 4.17
N ASN A 326 7.63 -6.97 3.92
CA ASN A 326 8.71 -7.78 4.47
C ASN A 326 10.09 -7.34 3.95
N ASN A 327 10.17 -6.87 2.70
CA ASN A 327 11.40 -6.28 2.17
C ASN A 327 11.76 -4.96 2.87
N ILE A 328 10.79 -4.07 3.12
CA ILE A 328 11.00 -2.83 3.87
C ILE A 328 11.57 -3.15 5.26
N VAL A 329 10.89 -4.02 6.03
CA VAL A 329 11.29 -4.38 7.40
C VAL A 329 12.67 -5.04 7.45
N ARG A 330 13.04 -5.82 6.42
CA ARG A 330 14.37 -6.46 6.34
C ARG A 330 15.50 -5.47 6.07
N ILE A 331 15.21 -4.33 5.43
CA ILE A 331 16.22 -3.35 5.02
C ILE A 331 16.48 -2.33 6.12
N LEU A 332 15.48 -2.01 6.94
CA LEU A 332 15.62 -1.11 8.08
C LEU A 332 16.54 -1.73 9.16
N SER A 333 17.58 -0.99 9.53
CA SER A 333 18.45 -1.34 10.67
C SER A 333 17.77 -1.03 12.02
N PRO A 334 18.26 -1.56 13.15
CA PRO A 334 17.75 -1.19 14.47
C PRO A 334 17.82 0.32 14.74
N GLU A 335 18.89 0.99 14.28
CA GLU A 335 19.02 2.45 14.37
C GLU A 335 17.95 3.15 13.53
N ASP A 336 17.74 2.73 12.28
CA ASP A 336 16.68 3.28 11.42
C ASP A 336 15.30 3.07 12.05
N ILE A 337 15.06 1.89 12.62
CA ILE A 337 13.82 1.62 13.34
C ILE A 337 13.69 2.60 14.50
N SER A 338 14.74 2.91 15.27
CA SER A 338 14.63 3.88 16.36
C SER A 338 14.24 5.28 15.88
N GLU A 339 14.75 5.71 14.72
CA GLU A 339 14.52 7.03 14.11
C GLU A 339 13.28 7.10 13.20
N LEU A 340 12.70 5.95 12.83
CA LEU A 340 11.51 5.88 11.99
C LEU A 340 10.33 6.56 12.71
N MET A 341 9.54 7.31 11.94
CA MET A 341 8.39 8.01 12.51
C MET A 341 7.40 7.05 13.21
N PRO A 342 6.83 7.43 14.37
CA PRO A 342 5.96 6.54 15.16
C PRO A 342 4.79 5.95 14.39
N ILE A 343 4.17 6.73 13.49
CA ILE A 343 3.06 6.26 12.67
C ILE A 343 3.49 5.15 11.70
N LEU A 344 4.68 5.28 11.10
CA LEU A 344 5.25 4.30 10.18
C LEU A 344 5.62 3.00 10.90
N LYS A 345 6.20 3.09 12.10
CA LYS A 345 6.45 1.92 12.97
C LYS A 345 5.18 1.12 13.21
N SER A 346 4.10 1.83 13.55
CA SER A 346 2.80 1.22 13.84
C SER A 346 2.22 0.50 12.61
N ILE A 347 2.13 1.16 11.46
CA ILE A 347 1.52 0.57 10.25
C ILE A 347 2.40 -0.48 9.56
N LEU A 348 3.72 -0.40 9.73
CA LEU A 348 4.66 -1.44 9.25
C LEU A 348 4.76 -2.63 10.22
N ARG A 349 4.11 -2.56 11.39
CA ARG A 349 4.13 -3.58 12.44
C ARG A 349 5.54 -3.88 12.95
N ILE A 350 6.34 -2.82 13.10
CA ILE A 350 7.69 -2.89 13.65
C ILE A 350 7.58 -2.64 15.17
N SER A 351 7.99 -3.62 15.96
CA SER A 351 7.94 -3.62 17.44
C SER A 351 9.21 -3.08 18.06
#